data_AF-A0A6P0DTH4-F1
#
_entry.id   AF-A0A6P0DTH4-F1
#
_cell.length_a   1.000
_cell.length_b   1.000
_cell.length_c   1.000
_cell.angle_alpha   90.00
_cell.angle_beta   90.00
_cell.angle_gamma   90.00
#
_symmetry.space_group_name_H-M   'P 1'
#
loop_
_entity.id
_entity.type
_entity.pdbx_description
1 polymer ?
#
loop_
_entity_poly.entity_id
_entity_poly.type
_entity_poly.pdbx_seq_one_letter_code
_entity_poly.pdbx_strand_id
1 'polypeptide(L)'
;FLAKDNPEGHMLLIVPAAIGMFMMGFGIGLGWAHLVAMVLKLVADNEKDKASAAIPTMSSLGGAFGAAFAGVIANGAGLVHPGGISGALSAAHWLYLLMALPGVLALGVSLTLPRRASDRTH
;
A
#
# COMPACT_ATOMS: atom_id res chain seq x y z
N PHE A 1 -22.32 -25.83 -17.17
CA PHE A 1 -21.23 -25.89 -18.16
C PHE A 1 -19.97 -26.28 -17.42
N LEU A 2 -19.37 -27.38 -17.84
CA LEU A 2 -18.40 -28.20 -17.12
C LEU A 2 -17.13 -27.42 -16.70
N ALA A 3 -16.96 -27.23 -15.39
CA ALA A 3 -15.64 -27.06 -14.79
C ALA A 3 -14.95 -28.41 -14.85
N LYS A 4 -14.25 -28.68 -15.96
CA LYS A 4 -13.24 -29.72 -15.99
C LYS A 4 -12.02 -29.11 -15.33
N ASP A 5 -11.84 -29.44 -14.05
CA ASP A 5 -10.73 -28.98 -13.23
C ASP A 5 -9.39 -29.31 -13.91
N ASN A 6 -8.64 -28.25 -14.24
CA ASN A 6 -7.20 -28.33 -14.46
C ASN A 6 -6.53 -27.82 -13.19
N PRO A 7 -6.39 -28.66 -12.13
CA PRO A 7 -5.82 -28.23 -10.85
C PRO A 7 -4.43 -27.64 -11.02
N GLU A 8 -3.63 -28.17 -11.96
CA GLU A 8 -2.30 -27.69 -12.33
C GLU A 8 -2.31 -26.22 -12.79
N GLY A 9 -3.26 -25.84 -13.65
CA GLY A 9 -3.36 -24.49 -14.21
C GLY A 9 -3.88 -23.45 -13.22
N HIS A 10 -4.76 -23.86 -12.29
CA HIS A 10 -5.22 -22.98 -11.21
C HIS A 10 -4.15 -22.80 -10.13
N MET A 11 -3.44 -23.87 -9.74
CA MET A 11 -2.36 -23.79 -8.77
C MET A 11 -1.24 -22.86 -9.26
N LEU A 12 -0.91 -22.93 -10.55
CA LEU A 12 0.14 -22.11 -11.17
C LEU A 12 -0.20 -20.61 -11.22
N LEU A 13 -1.49 -20.24 -11.14
CA LEU A 13 -1.93 -18.83 -11.04
C LEU A 13 -2.12 -18.38 -9.58
N ILE A 14 -2.65 -19.25 -8.72
CA ILE A 14 -2.96 -18.91 -7.33
C ILE A 14 -1.68 -18.80 -6.51
N VAL A 15 -0.69 -19.66 -6.72
CA VAL A 15 0.55 -19.64 -5.93
C VAL A 15 1.32 -18.31 -6.11
N PRO A 16 1.59 -17.81 -7.32
CA PRO A 16 2.22 -16.50 -7.49
C PRO A 16 1.38 -15.35 -6.94
N ALA A 17 0.05 -15.40 -7.10
CA ALA A 17 -0.84 -14.39 -6.54
C ALA A 17 -0.80 -14.37 -5.01
N ALA A 18 -0.79 -15.55 -4.37
CA ALA A 18 -0.69 -15.69 -2.92
C ALA A 18 0.66 -15.17 -2.40
N ILE A 19 1.76 -15.49 -3.10
CA ILE A 19 3.09 -14.94 -2.78
C ILE A 19 3.09 -13.42 -2.93
N GLY A 20 2.50 -12.89 -4.01
CA GLY A 20 2.39 -11.45 -4.23
C GLY A 20 1.59 -10.74 -3.12
N MET A 21 0.44 -11.29 -2.74
CA MET A 21 -0.36 -10.77 -1.62
C MET A 21 0.39 -10.88 -0.29
N PHE A 22 1.13 -11.96 -0.07
CA PHE A 22 1.96 -12.14 1.12
C PHE A 22 3.09 -11.11 1.18
N MET A 23 3.84 -10.93 0.09
CA MET A 23 4.92 -9.93 0.01
C MET A 23 4.38 -8.51 0.19
N MET A 24 3.22 -8.21 -0.38
CA MET A 24 2.54 -6.91 -0.19
C MET A 24 2.19 -6.69 1.28
N GLY A 25 1.54 -7.66 1.94
CA GLY A 25 1.21 -7.58 3.37
C GLY A 25 2.45 -7.47 4.26
N PHE A 26 3.49 -8.24 3.95
CA PHE A 26 4.77 -8.21 4.67
C PHE A 26 5.45 -6.84 4.57
N GLY A 27 5.53 -6.26 3.37
CA GLY A 27 6.11 -4.94 3.16
C GLY A 27 5.36 -3.84 3.92
N ILE A 28 4.01 -3.86 3.87
CA ILE A 28 3.17 -2.92 4.62
C ILE A 28 3.40 -3.06 6.14
N GLY A 29 3.48 -4.29 6.64
CA GLY A 29 3.73 -4.57 8.05
C GLY A 29 5.09 -4.05 8.54
N LEU A 30 6.16 -4.30 7.77
CA LEU A 30 7.50 -3.77 8.07
C LEU A 30 7.52 -2.25 8.07
N GLY A 31 6.89 -1.63 7.07
CA GLY A 31 6.78 -0.17 6.97
C GLY A 31 6.07 0.43 8.19
N TRP A 32 4.94 -0.14 8.59
CA TRP A 32 4.20 0.32 9.77
C TRP A 32 5.02 0.20 11.06
N ALA A 33 5.64 -0.95 11.32
CA ALA A 33 6.48 -1.15 12.50
C ALA A 33 7.65 -0.14 12.55
N HIS A 34 8.26 0.13 11.40
CA HIS A 34 9.34 1.11 11.29
C HIS A 34 8.86 2.55 11.53
N LEU A 35 7.71 2.95 10.96
CA LEU A 35 7.13 4.28 11.17
C LEU A 35 6.76 4.51 12.63
N VAL A 36 6.10 3.55 13.28
CA VAL A 36 5.75 3.66 14.70
C VAL A 36 7.01 3.81 15.57
N ALA A 37 8.03 3.00 15.30
CA ALA A 37 9.31 3.12 16.00
C ALA A 37 9.99 4.48 15.78
N MET A 38 9.98 5.02 14.55
CA MET A 38 10.51 6.35 14.26
C MET A 38 9.74 7.46 14.96
N VAL A 39 8.42 7.44 14.91
CA VAL A 39 7.57 8.46 15.56
C VAL A 39 7.86 8.49 17.06
N LEU A 40 7.90 7.33 17.72
CA LEU A 40 8.20 7.26 19.16
C LEU A 40 9.63 7.66 19.53
N LYS A 41 10.59 7.53 18.60
CA LYS A 41 11.99 7.94 18.79
C LYS A 41 12.19 9.45 18.57
N LEU A 42 11.41 10.06 17.69
CA LEU A 42 11.49 11.49 17.37
C LEU A 42 10.75 12.38 18.38
N VAL A 43 9.80 11.81 19.13
CA VAL A 43 9.01 12.51 20.15
C VAL A 43 9.75 12.49 21.49
N ALA A 44 9.86 13.64 22.15
CA ALA A 44 10.43 13.77 23.49
C ALA A 44 9.65 12.92 24.51
N ASP A 45 10.32 12.41 25.55
CA ASP A 45 9.70 11.46 26.51
C ASP A 45 8.44 12.00 27.19
N ASN A 46 8.26 13.33 27.26
CA ASN A 46 7.08 13.98 27.84
C ASN A 46 5.89 14.17 26.87
N GLU A 47 6.04 13.88 25.57
CA GLU A 47 4.97 14.06 24.56
C GLU A 47 4.56 12.75 23.85
N LYS A 48 5.14 11.61 24.26
CA LYS A 48 4.82 10.28 23.71
C LYS A 48 3.34 9.93 23.79
N ASP A 49 2.64 10.33 24.85
CA ASP A 49 1.20 10.06 25.00
C ASP A 49 0.36 10.82 23.96
N LYS A 50 0.73 12.06 23.63
CA LYS A 50 0.06 12.85 22.59
C LYS A 50 0.31 12.27 21.20
N ALA A 51 1.55 11.85 20.93
CA ALA A 51 1.91 11.23 19.66
C ALA A 51 1.22 9.88 19.45
N SER A 52 1.21 9.03 20.49
CA SER A 52 0.54 7.73 20.47
C SER A 52 -0.96 7.86 20.20
N ALA A 53 -1.62 8.87 20.80
CA ALA A 53 -3.02 9.16 20.56
C ALA A 53 -3.31 9.66 19.13
N ALA A 54 -2.37 10.35 18.49
CA ALA A 54 -2.54 10.90 17.13
C ALA A 54 -2.29 9.87 16.01
N ILE A 55 -1.49 8.82 16.24
CA ILE A 55 -1.14 7.81 15.23
C ILE A 55 -2.39 7.15 14.60
N PRO A 56 -3.36 6.63 15.37
CA PRO A 56 -4.57 6.01 14.80
C PRO A 56 -5.45 7.00 14.05
N THR A 57 -5.48 8.27 14.47
CA THR A 57 -6.26 9.31 13.78
C THR A 57 -5.67 9.56 12.39
N MET A 58 -4.36 9.67 12.27
CA MET A 58 -3.68 9.86 10.99
C MET A 58 -3.84 8.65 10.06
N SER A 59 -3.78 7.42 10.58
CA SER A 59 -4.00 6.23 9.75
C SER A 59 -5.43 6.13 9.23
N SER A 60 -6.43 6.48 10.05
CA SER A 60 -7.83 6.55 9.64
C SER A 60 -8.06 7.61 8.57
N LEU A 61 -7.49 8.81 8.74
CA LEU A 61 -7.50 9.86 7.71
C LEU A 61 -6.87 9.37 6.40
N GLY A 62 -5.72 8.71 6.47
CA GLY A 62 -5.08 8.08 5.32
C GLY A 62 -5.99 7.07 4.62
N GLY A 63 -6.68 6.23 5.38
CA GLY A 63 -7.67 5.28 4.85
C GLY A 63 -8.86 5.97 4.16
N ALA A 64 -9.40 7.02 4.77
CA ALA A 64 -10.50 7.80 4.20
C ALA A 64 -10.10 8.49 2.89
N PHE A 65 -8.94 9.13 2.84
CA PHE A 65 -8.41 9.71 1.60
C PHE A 65 -8.14 8.63 0.55
N GLY A 66 -7.55 7.50 0.93
CA GLY A 66 -7.31 6.38 0.03
C GLY A 66 -8.59 5.86 -0.61
N ALA A 67 -9.64 5.65 0.19
CA ALA A 67 -10.95 5.22 -0.29
C ALA A 67 -11.60 6.25 -1.22
N ALA A 68 -11.51 7.55 -0.89
CA ALA A 68 -12.04 8.62 -1.73
C ALA A 68 -11.32 8.68 -3.09
N PHE A 69 -9.99 8.62 -3.11
CA PHE A 69 -9.21 8.59 -4.35
C PHE A 69 -9.51 7.33 -5.17
N ALA A 70 -9.59 6.16 -4.54
CA ALA A 70 -9.98 4.93 -5.22
C ALA A 70 -11.34 5.05 -5.91
N GLY A 71 -12.33 5.67 -5.24
CA GLY A 71 -13.63 5.95 -5.83
C GLY A 71 -13.57 6.89 -7.04
N VAL A 72 -12.82 8.00 -6.94
CA VAL A 72 -12.63 8.94 -8.06
C VAL A 72 -11.96 8.24 -9.26
N ILE A 73 -10.91 7.46 -9.02
CA ILE A 73 -10.19 6.74 -10.07
C ILE A 73 -11.09 5.68 -10.72
N ALA A 74 -11.77 4.86 -9.92
CA ALA A 74 -12.65 3.81 -10.45
C ALA A 74 -13.79 4.40 -11.28
N ASN A 75 -14.45 5.45 -10.77
CA ASN A 75 -15.53 6.13 -11.48
C ASN A 75 -15.04 6.79 -12.77
N GLY A 76 -13.88 7.45 -12.74
CA GLY A 76 -13.29 8.10 -13.92
C GLY A 76 -12.75 7.13 -14.98
N ALA A 77 -12.30 5.94 -14.57
CA ALA A 77 -11.73 4.92 -15.46
C ALA A 77 -12.77 4.00 -16.11
N GLY A 78 -14.06 4.27 -15.91
CA GLY A 78 -15.16 3.63 -16.65
C GLY A 78 -15.90 2.53 -15.89
N LEU A 79 -15.78 2.45 -14.56
CA LEU A 79 -16.57 1.53 -13.73
C LEU A 79 -18.08 1.72 -13.95
N VAL A 80 -18.53 2.97 -14.16
CA VAL A 80 -19.95 3.32 -14.35
C VAL A 80 -20.34 3.38 -15.82
N HIS A 81 -19.49 3.92 -16.71
CA HIS A 81 -19.74 3.97 -18.16
C HIS A 81 -18.41 3.78 -18.90
N PRO A 82 -18.21 2.74 -19.74
CA PRO A 82 -19.17 1.80 -20.33
C PRO A 82 -19.71 0.71 -19.38
N GLY A 83 -19.13 0.56 -18.19
CA GLY A 83 -19.51 -0.48 -17.23
C GLY A 83 -19.17 -1.91 -17.71
N GLY A 84 -19.69 -2.92 -17.01
CA GLY A 84 -19.44 -4.33 -17.32
C GLY A 84 -17.98 -4.76 -17.12
N ILE A 85 -17.58 -5.86 -17.78
CA ILE A 85 -16.24 -6.45 -17.63
C ILE A 85 -15.14 -5.52 -18.17
N SER A 86 -15.42 -4.83 -19.29
CA SER A 86 -14.47 -3.88 -19.90
C SER A 86 -14.21 -2.67 -18.98
N GLY A 87 -15.27 -2.10 -18.40
CA GLY A 87 -15.15 -1.02 -17.42
C GLY A 87 -14.45 -1.44 -16.13
N ALA A 88 -14.73 -2.65 -15.63
CA ALA A 88 -14.07 -3.20 -14.44
C ALA A 88 -12.57 -3.44 -14.64
N LEU A 89 -12.17 -3.96 -15.81
CA LEU A 89 -10.76 -4.16 -16.18
C LEU A 89 -10.01 -2.83 -16.28
N SER A 90 -10.59 -1.85 -16.97
CA SER A 90 -10.03 -0.50 -17.08
C SER A 90 -9.90 0.17 -15.71
N ALA A 91 -10.95 0.11 -14.90
CA ALA A 91 -10.96 0.67 -13.54
C ALA A 91 -9.89 0.03 -12.65
N ALA A 92 -9.79 -1.30 -12.65
CA ALA A 92 -8.76 -2.01 -11.89
C ALA A 92 -7.35 -1.61 -12.37
N HIS A 93 -7.13 -1.54 -13.67
CA HIS A 93 -5.83 -1.18 -14.24
C HIS A 93 -5.38 0.22 -13.79
N TRP A 94 -6.25 1.23 -13.95
CA TRP A 94 -5.93 2.60 -13.56
C TRP A 94 -5.83 2.77 -12.05
N LEU A 95 -6.65 2.06 -11.27
CA LEU A 95 -6.58 2.07 -9.81
C LEU A 95 -5.24 1.53 -9.31
N TYR A 96 -4.82 0.36 -9.80
CA TYR A 96 -3.51 -0.20 -9.44
C TYR A 96 -2.35 0.66 -9.93
N LEU A 97 -2.42 1.20 -11.15
CA LEU A 97 -1.36 2.02 -11.72
C LEU A 97 -1.16 3.32 -10.92
N LEU A 98 -2.25 4.03 -10.61
CA LEU A 98 -2.18 5.29 -9.87
C LEU A 98 -1.86 5.07 -8.39
N MET A 99 -2.42 4.04 -7.75
CA MET A 99 -2.11 3.73 -6.34
C MET A 99 -0.73 3.07 -6.16
N ALA A 100 -0.06 2.64 -7.22
CA ALA A 100 1.32 2.21 -7.16
C ALA A 100 2.31 3.39 -7.06
N LEU A 101 1.93 4.59 -7.53
CA LEU A 101 2.83 5.76 -7.57
C LEU A 101 3.41 6.12 -6.19
N PRO A 102 2.64 6.20 -5.09
CA PRO A 102 3.20 6.49 -3.77
C PRO A 102 4.23 5.44 -3.32
N GLY A 103 3.99 4.16 -3.62
CA GLY A 103 4.93 3.08 -3.32
C GLY A 103 6.23 3.20 -4.12
N VAL A 104 6.14 3.50 -5.42
CA VAL A 104 7.31 3.72 -6.28
C VAL A 104 8.11 4.94 -5.82
N LEU A 105 7.43 6.03 -5.45
CA LEU A 105 8.08 7.23 -4.90
C LEU A 105 8.77 6.92 -3.57
N ALA A 106 8.15 6.15 -2.68
CA ALA A 106 8.74 5.75 -1.41
C ALA A 106 10.00 4.89 -1.61
N LEU A 107 9.95 3.95 -2.57
CA LEU A 107 11.12 3.15 -2.96
C LEU A 107 12.23 4.04 -3.54
N GLY A 108 11.89 4.95 -4.45
CA GLY A 108 12.81 5.92 -5.01
C GLY A 108 13.48 6.77 -3.93
N VAL A 109 12.70 7.36 -3.02
CA VAL A 109 13.21 8.13 -1.89
C VAL A 109 14.13 7.29 -1.02
N SER A 110 13.72 6.07 -0.65
CA SER A 110 14.51 5.15 0.15
C SER A 110 15.88 4.85 -0.48
N LEU A 111 15.93 4.68 -1.80
CA LEU A 111 17.17 4.46 -2.54
C LEU A 111 18.02 5.74 -2.68
N THR A 112 17.39 6.91 -2.72
CA THR A 112 18.10 8.20 -2.86
C THR A 112 18.63 8.77 -1.55
N LEU A 113 18.13 8.32 -0.39
CA LEU A 113 18.63 8.77 0.91
C LEU A 113 20.11 8.34 1.03
N PRO A 114 21.07 9.28 1.01
CA PRO A 114 22.44 8.95 1.32
C PRO A 114 22.42 8.39 2.72
N ARG A 115 22.98 7.19 2.92
CA ARG A 115 23.33 6.72 4.25
C ARG A 115 24.30 7.76 4.81
N ARG A 116 23.80 8.78 5.52
CA ARG A 116 24.60 9.53 6.48
C ARG A 116 24.90 8.52 7.57
N ALA A 117 25.99 7.80 7.33
CA ALA A 117 26.74 7.11 8.34
C ALA A 117 26.79 8.06 9.54
N SER A 118 26.35 7.51 10.67
CA SER A 118 26.41 8.14 11.97
C SER A 118 27.88 8.38 12.32
N ASP A 119 28.45 9.44 11.76
CA ASP A 119 29.68 10.05 12.24
C ASP A 119 29.33 10.99 13.39
N ARG A 120 28.77 10.39 14.44
CA ARG A 120 28.72 10.95 15.79
C ARG A 120 29.63 10.10 16.65
N THR A 121 30.92 10.20 16.34
CA THR A 121 31.98 9.93 17.30
C THR A 121 32.03 11.08 18.31
N HIS A 122 32.08 10.69 19.58
CA HIS A 122 32.41 11.47 20.79
C HIS A 122 31.28 12.27 21.43
#